data_AF-A0A536U387-F1
#
_entry.id   AF-A0A536U387-F1
#
_cell.length_a   1.000
_cell.length_b   1.000
_cell.length_c   1.000
_cell.angle_alpha   90.00
_cell.angle_beta   90.00
_cell.angle_gamma   90.00
#
_symmetry.space_group_name_H-M   'P 1'
#
loop_
_entity.id
_entity.type
_entity.pdbx_description
1 polymer ?
#
loop_
_entity_poly.entity_id
_entity_poly.type
_entity_poly.pdbx_seq_one_letter_code
_entity_poly.pdbx_strand_id
1 'polypeptide(L)'
;MALLQIAEPGEAPAPHQHRRAVGIDLGTTNSLVATVRSGIPVVLPDEHGRPLLPSVVRYGDDAVSVGYPAQDAQAHDPQNTIVSVKRLMGRALSDLSDVRRFPYHYTDVPGMVQIETRAGRKSPVEISAEILKTLRIRAEKSLGGELTGAV
;
A
#
# COMPACT_ATOMS: atom_id res chain seq x y z
N MET A 1 6.15 27.88 -5.17
CA MET A 1 5.23 28.18 -6.29
C MET A 1 3.89 27.55 -5.97
N ALA A 2 2.81 28.32 -5.95
CA ALA A 2 1.47 27.78 -5.78
C ALA A 2 0.96 27.27 -7.13
N LEU A 3 0.46 26.03 -7.17
CA LEU A 3 -0.30 25.53 -8.31
C LEU A 3 -1.62 26.30 -8.36
N LEU A 4 -1.69 27.29 -9.26
CA LEU A 4 -2.96 27.97 -9.56
C LEU A 4 -3.83 26.99 -10.34
N GLN A 5 -4.89 26.54 -9.68
CA GLN A 5 -5.92 25.73 -10.30
C GLN A 5 -6.78 26.66 -11.17
N ILE A 6 -6.52 26.67 -12.48
CA ILE A 6 -7.29 27.46 -13.44
C ILE A 6 -8.63 26.73 -13.63
N ALA A 7 -9.73 27.42 -13.34
CA ALA A 7 -11.09 26.93 -13.58
C ALA A 7 -11.75 27.80 -14.65
N GLU A 8 -12.61 27.18 -15.47
CA GLU A 8 -13.36 27.88 -16.51
C GLU A 8 -14.40 28.84 -15.90
N PRO A 9 -14.76 29.94 -16.59
CA PRO A 9 -15.78 30.87 -16.12
C PRO A 9 -17.12 30.17 -15.88
N GLY A 10 -17.52 30.04 -14.61
CA GLY A 10 -18.77 29.37 -14.20
C GLY A 10 -18.58 28.00 -13.54
N GLU A 11 -17.38 27.42 -13.60
CA GLU A 11 -17.02 26.15 -12.96
C GLU A 11 -16.08 26.33 -11.76
N ALA A 12 -16.23 27.43 -11.02
CA ALA A 12 -15.53 27.55 -9.75
C ALA A 12 -15.99 26.39 -8.85
N PRO A 13 -15.10 25.46 -8.43
CA PRO A 13 -15.49 24.45 -7.46
C PRO A 13 -16.05 25.18 -6.23
N ALA A 14 -17.13 24.65 -5.65
CA ALA A 14 -17.72 25.23 -4.46
C ALA A 14 -16.59 25.57 -3.45
N PRO A 15 -16.56 26.76 -2.83
CA PRO A 15 -15.39 27.28 -2.10
C PRO A 15 -14.89 26.42 -0.92
N HIS A 16 -15.54 25.29 -0.66
CA HIS A 16 -15.40 24.40 0.49
C HIS A 16 -15.26 22.92 0.06
N GLN A 17 -15.19 22.61 -1.23
CA GLN A 17 -14.95 21.24 -1.67
C GLN A 17 -13.46 20.92 -1.48
N HIS A 18 -13.09 20.56 -0.25
CA HIS A 18 -11.76 20.10 0.10
C HIS A 18 -11.45 18.81 -0.67
N ARG A 19 -10.78 18.94 -1.82
CA ARG A 19 -10.20 17.80 -2.53
C ARG A 19 -9.12 17.20 -1.63
N ARG A 20 -9.43 16.06 -0.99
CA ARG A 20 -8.51 15.35 -0.12
C ARG A 20 -7.62 14.47 -0.97
N ALA A 21 -6.46 15.00 -1.37
CA ALA A 21 -5.46 14.28 -2.13
C ALA A 21 -4.26 13.91 -1.25
N VAL A 22 -3.64 12.77 -1.57
CA VAL A 22 -2.44 12.28 -0.89
C VAL A 22 -1.39 11.81 -1.88
N GLY A 23 -0.13 11.83 -1.45
CA GLY A 23 0.95 11.07 -2.09
C GLY A 23 1.20 9.78 -1.32
N ILE A 24 1.33 8.66 -2.01
CA ILE A 24 1.65 7.36 -1.43
C ILE A 24 2.99 6.89 -1.99
N ASP A 25 3.96 6.69 -1.09
CA ASP A 25 5.15 5.92 -1.43
C ASP A 25 4.89 4.46 -1.09
N LEU A 26 4.67 3.63 -2.13
CA LEU A 26 4.58 2.19 -2.01
C LEU A 26 5.97 1.58 -2.19
N GLY A 27 6.75 1.49 -1.11
CA GLY A 27 8.11 0.96 -1.15
C GLY A 27 8.18 -0.57 -1.04
N THR A 28 9.38 -1.11 -1.22
CA THR A 28 9.63 -2.56 -1.08
C THR A 28 9.67 -3.00 0.38
N THR A 29 10.18 -2.14 1.26
CA THR A 29 10.39 -2.44 2.68
C THR A 29 9.43 -1.67 3.57
N ASN A 30 9.28 -0.38 3.30
CA ASN A 30 8.38 0.51 4.02
C ASN A 30 7.59 1.32 3.01
N SER A 31 6.38 1.68 3.39
CA SER A 31 5.50 2.58 2.67
C SER A 31 5.05 3.70 3.59
N LEU A 32 4.60 4.81 3.03
CA LEU A 32 4.03 5.93 3.79
C LEU A 32 2.98 6.67 2.97
N VAL A 33 2.23 7.53 3.65
CA VAL A 33 1.26 8.42 3.02
C VAL A 33 1.44 9.83 3.55
N ALA A 34 1.37 10.81 2.66
CA ALA A 34 1.58 12.23 2.95
C ALA A 34 0.54 13.09 2.25
N THR A 35 0.37 14.32 2.73
CA THR A 35 -0.46 15.35 2.11
C THR A 35 0.29 16.69 2.11
N VAL A 36 -0.29 17.72 1.50
CA VAL A 36 0.24 19.08 1.56
C VAL A 36 -0.70 19.95 2.40
N ARG A 37 -0.19 20.52 3.49
CA ARG A 37 -0.91 21.48 4.35
C ARG A 37 -0.23 22.84 4.24
N SER A 38 -0.98 23.86 3.79
CA SER A 38 -0.46 25.23 3.63
C SER A 38 0.84 25.30 2.81
N GLY A 39 0.94 24.49 1.76
CA GLY A 39 2.12 24.42 0.90
C GLY A 39 3.29 23.58 1.44
N ILE A 40 3.15 22.98 2.63
CA ILE A 40 4.18 22.15 3.26
C ILE A 40 3.78 20.67 3.19
N PRO A 41 4.63 19.77 2.65
CA PRO A 41 4.40 18.33 2.73
C PRO A 41 4.41 17.85 4.19
N VAL A 42 3.41 17.07 4.57
CA VAL A 42 3.25 16.50 5.92
C VAL A 42 2.94 15.01 5.79
N VAL A 43 3.75 14.17 6.43
CA VAL A 43 3.50 12.72 6.53
C VAL A 43 2.37 12.48 7.53
N LEU A 44 1.47 11.55 7.21
CA LEU A 44 0.35 11.18 8.07
C LEU A 44 0.72 9.92 8.88
N PRO A 45 0.95 10.04 10.19
CA PRO A 45 1.30 8.90 11.03
C PRO A 45 0.09 8.00 11.30
N ASP A 46 0.34 6.77 11.78
CA ASP A 46 -0.72 5.94 12.35
C ASP A 46 -1.13 6.40 13.77
N GLU A 47 -2.05 5.65 14.37
CA GLU A 47 -2.56 5.88 15.73
C GLU A 47 -1.50 5.78 16.84
N HIS A 48 -0.33 5.21 16.55
CA HIS A 48 0.81 5.15 17.46
C HIS A 48 1.89 6.21 17.14
N GLY A 49 1.60 7.14 16.22
CA GLY A 49 2.55 8.18 15.82
C GLY A 49 3.61 7.71 14.83
N ARG A 50 3.49 6.51 14.25
CA ARG A 50 4.51 5.96 13.35
C ARG A 50 4.30 6.48 11.92
N PRO A 51 5.30 7.15 11.31
CA PRO A 51 5.17 7.67 9.95
C PRO A 51 5.24 6.57 8.89
N LEU A 52 6.01 5.51 9.16
CA LEU A 52 6.22 4.40 8.23
C LEU A 52 5.22 3.26 8.48
N LEU A 53 4.94 2.52 7.42
CA LEU A 53 4.23 1.24 7.43
C LEU A 53 5.14 0.18 6.82
N PRO A 54 5.54 -0.87 7.54
CA PRO A 54 6.23 -2.00 6.94
C PRO A 54 5.43 -2.54 5.76
N SER A 55 6.07 -2.75 4.61
CA SER A 55 5.44 -3.26 3.39
C SER A 55 5.35 -4.78 3.46
N VAL A 56 4.59 -5.22 4.46
CA VAL A 56 4.43 -6.61 4.87
C VAL A 56 2.94 -6.90 4.99
N VAL A 57 2.51 -8.00 4.40
CA VAL A 57 1.12 -8.46 4.45
C VAL A 57 1.11 -9.91 4.89
N ARG A 58 0.32 -10.25 5.90
CA ARG A 58 0.11 -11.62 6.32
C ARG A 58 -1.33 -12.04 6.07
N TYR A 59 -1.49 -13.20 5.44
CA TYR A 59 -2.78 -13.86 5.26
C TYR A 59 -2.93 -14.98 6.29
N GLY A 60 -3.65 -14.71 7.38
CA GLY A 60 -4.11 -15.74 8.32
C GLY A 60 -5.34 -16.49 7.78
N ASP A 61 -5.87 -17.41 8.60
CA ASP A 61 -7.05 -18.21 8.21
C ASP A 61 -8.30 -17.32 8.02
N ASP A 62 -8.55 -16.40 8.96
CA ASP A 62 -9.75 -15.53 8.94
C ASP A 62 -9.43 -14.03 8.84
N ALA A 63 -8.15 -13.66 8.86
CA ALA A 63 -7.75 -12.26 8.95
C ALA A 63 -6.52 -11.95 8.11
N VAL A 64 -6.54 -10.79 7.47
CA VAL A 64 -5.37 -10.17 6.84
C VAL A 64 -4.79 -9.15 7.80
N SER A 65 -3.50 -9.26 8.11
CA SER A 65 -2.77 -8.22 8.83
C SER A 65 -1.75 -7.54 7.92
N VAL A 66 -1.52 -6.24 8.14
CA VAL A 66 -0.63 -5.42 7.31
C VAL A 66 0.27 -4.58 8.21
N GLY A 67 1.52 -4.36 7.82
CA GLY A 67 2.45 -3.54 8.58
C GLY A 67 3.09 -4.28 9.75
N TYR A 68 3.23 -3.58 10.88
CA TYR A 68 3.88 -4.12 12.08
C TYR A 68 3.27 -5.44 12.58
N PRO A 69 1.93 -5.60 12.68
CA PRO A 69 1.35 -6.88 13.11
C PRO A 69 1.63 -8.04 12.15
N ALA A 70 1.82 -7.76 10.85
CA ALA A 70 2.24 -8.78 9.90
C ALA A 70 3.73 -9.11 10.06
N GLN A 71 4.57 -8.08 10.24
CA GLN A 71 6.00 -8.22 10.45
C GLN A 71 6.33 -9.04 11.71
N ASP A 72 5.59 -8.84 12.81
CA ASP A 72 5.80 -9.59 14.06
C ASP A 72 5.54 -11.10 13.90
N ALA A 73 4.68 -11.47 12.94
CA ALA A 73 4.37 -12.86 12.63
C ALA A 73 5.35 -13.51 11.65
N GLN A 74 6.27 -12.74 11.04
CA GLN A 74 7.14 -13.23 9.95
C GLN A 74 8.00 -14.44 10.35
N ALA A 75 8.51 -14.49 11.58
CA ALA A 75 9.33 -15.60 12.06
C ALA A 75 8.52 -16.89 12.28
N HIS A 76 7.25 -16.74 12.67
CA HIS A 76 6.38 -17.87 13.07
C HIS A 76 5.53 -18.39 11.91
N ASP A 77 5.20 -17.53 10.95
CA ASP A 77 4.35 -17.85 9.80
C ASP A 77 4.94 -17.29 8.49
N PRO A 78 6.17 -17.69 8.12
CA PRO A 78 6.92 -17.07 7.04
C PRO A 78 6.31 -17.30 5.65
N GLN A 79 5.61 -18.43 5.44
CA GLN A 79 5.01 -18.76 4.14
C GLN A 79 3.81 -17.86 3.81
N ASN A 80 3.08 -17.43 4.83
CA ASN A 80 1.90 -16.57 4.67
C ASN A 80 2.17 -15.10 4.96
N THR A 81 3.40 -14.74 5.36
CA THR A 81 3.83 -13.38 5.68
C THR A 81 4.73 -12.84 4.57
N ILE A 82 4.13 -12.05 3.69
CA ILE A 82 4.73 -11.62 2.43
C ILE A 82 5.43 -10.29 2.62
N VAL A 83 6.73 -10.27 2.34
CA VAL A 83 7.62 -9.10 2.33
C VAL A 83 8.13 -8.89 0.91
N SER A 84 8.64 -7.68 0.61
CA SER A 84 9.29 -7.41 -0.68
C SER A 84 8.42 -7.69 -1.91
N VAL A 85 7.08 -7.67 -1.77
CA VAL A 85 6.13 -7.98 -2.85
C VAL A 85 6.37 -7.15 -4.12
N LYS A 86 6.83 -5.91 -3.97
CA LYS A 86 7.15 -5.00 -5.09
C LYS A 86 8.18 -5.60 -6.06
N ARG A 87 9.04 -6.53 -5.60
CA ARG A 87 10.02 -7.23 -6.45
C ARG A 87 9.39 -8.26 -7.38
N LEU A 88 8.16 -8.70 -7.10
CA LEU A 88 7.41 -9.71 -7.85
C LEU A 88 6.45 -9.08 -8.86
N MET A 89 6.14 -7.80 -8.71
CA MET A 89 5.19 -7.11 -9.59
C MET A 89 5.67 -7.13 -11.05
N GLY A 90 4.77 -7.54 -11.95
CA GLY A 90 5.03 -7.60 -13.39
C GLY A 90 6.01 -8.69 -13.83
N ARG A 91 6.32 -9.66 -12.96
CA ARG A 91 7.25 -10.75 -13.25
C ARG A 91 6.54 -12.09 -13.35
N ALA A 92 6.87 -12.88 -14.35
CA ALA A 92 6.54 -14.31 -14.38
C ALA A 92 7.46 -15.10 -13.45
N LEU A 93 7.15 -16.36 -13.17
CA LEU A 93 8.01 -17.21 -12.33
C LEU A 93 9.41 -17.37 -12.94
N SER A 94 9.50 -17.44 -14.27
CA SER A 94 10.77 -17.53 -15.03
C SER A 94 11.69 -16.33 -14.86
N ASP A 95 11.16 -15.16 -14.47
CA ASP A 95 11.93 -13.92 -14.31
C ASP A 95 12.57 -13.79 -12.92
N LEU A 96 12.28 -14.74 -12.01
CA LEU A 96 12.81 -14.75 -10.66
C LEU A 96 14.17 -15.46 -10.64
N SER A 97 15.24 -14.66 -10.52
CA SER A 97 16.62 -15.16 -10.46
C SER A 97 16.90 -16.10 -9.29
N ASP A 98 16.14 -15.97 -8.19
CA ASP A 98 16.23 -16.85 -7.03
C ASP A 98 14.85 -17.06 -6.41
N VAL A 99 14.15 -18.09 -6.87
CA VAL A 99 12.83 -18.50 -6.37
C VAL A 99 12.91 -18.93 -4.89
N ARG A 100 14.08 -19.38 -4.41
CA ARG A 100 14.26 -19.85 -3.02
C ARG A 100 14.62 -18.73 -2.05
N ARG A 101 14.80 -17.50 -2.53
CA ARG A 101 15.13 -16.33 -1.71
C ARG A 101 14.11 -16.10 -0.60
N PHE A 102 12.84 -16.37 -0.88
CA PHE A 102 11.75 -16.24 0.09
C PHE A 102 11.06 -17.59 0.28
N PRO A 103 10.50 -17.84 1.47
CA PRO A 103 9.87 -19.13 1.81
C PRO A 103 8.46 -19.28 1.22
N TYR A 104 8.16 -18.60 0.11
CA TYR A 104 6.83 -18.58 -0.49
C TYR A 104 6.62 -19.77 -1.42
N HIS A 105 5.39 -20.25 -1.45
CA HIS A 105 4.93 -21.20 -2.47
C HIS A 105 4.43 -20.38 -3.66
N TYR A 106 5.24 -20.32 -4.71
CA TYR A 106 4.89 -19.60 -5.93
C TYR A 106 4.10 -20.50 -6.87
N THR A 107 3.08 -19.92 -7.51
CA THR A 107 2.30 -20.58 -8.56
C THR A 107 2.58 -19.88 -9.88
N ASP A 108 3.02 -20.67 -10.86
CA ASP A 108 3.24 -20.20 -12.22
C ASP A 108 1.91 -20.07 -12.95
N VAL A 109 1.57 -18.85 -13.34
CA VAL A 109 0.36 -18.54 -14.10
C VAL A 109 0.71 -17.56 -15.22
N PRO A 110 -0.01 -17.57 -16.35
CA PRO A 110 0.21 -16.61 -17.41
C PRO A 110 0.16 -15.16 -16.91
N GLY A 111 1.16 -14.36 -17.28
CA GLY A 111 1.27 -12.96 -16.88
C GLY A 111 2.22 -12.75 -15.70
N MET A 112 1.73 -12.92 -14.47
CA MET A 112 2.49 -12.57 -13.27
C MET A 112 2.39 -13.68 -12.22
N VAL A 113 3.53 -14.00 -11.61
CA VAL A 113 3.65 -15.02 -10.55
C VAL A 113 2.64 -14.74 -9.42
N GLN A 114 2.04 -15.80 -8.90
CA GLN A 114 1.16 -15.73 -7.73
C GLN A 114 1.80 -16.44 -6.52
N ILE A 115 1.28 -16.15 -5.33
CA ILE A 115 1.72 -16.75 -4.09
C ILE A 115 0.52 -17.50 -3.48
N GLU A 116 0.72 -18.77 -3.13
CA GLU A 116 -0.25 -19.53 -2.33
C GLU A 116 -0.19 -19.05 -0.89
N THR A 117 -1.36 -18.71 -0.34
CA THR A 117 -1.52 -18.28 1.06
C THR A 117 -2.70 -19.01 1.68
N ARG A 118 -2.88 -18.92 3.00
CA ARG A 118 -4.08 -19.42 3.68
C ARG A 118 -5.38 -18.80 3.15
N ALA A 119 -5.33 -17.57 2.64
CA ALA A 119 -6.46 -16.89 2.00
C ALA A 119 -6.59 -17.22 0.50
N GLY A 120 -5.97 -18.32 0.05
CA GLY A 120 -5.87 -18.73 -1.35
C GLY A 120 -4.75 -18.01 -2.10
N ARG A 121 -4.75 -18.19 -3.44
CA ARG A 121 -3.80 -17.54 -4.34
C ARG A 121 -3.93 -16.01 -4.29
N LYS A 122 -2.79 -15.32 -4.21
CA LYS A 122 -2.71 -13.86 -4.25
C LYS A 122 -1.66 -13.41 -5.26
N SER A 123 -2.03 -12.45 -6.08
CA SER A 123 -1.11 -11.75 -6.97
C SER A 123 -0.32 -10.67 -6.22
N PRO A 124 0.90 -10.30 -6.69
CA PRO A 124 1.65 -9.16 -6.17
C PRO A 124 0.86 -7.84 -6.15
N VAL A 125 -0.11 -7.68 -7.07
CA VAL A 125 -1.00 -6.52 -7.14
C VAL A 125 -2.03 -6.54 -6.01
N GLU A 126 -2.69 -7.68 -5.75
CA GLU A 126 -3.64 -7.80 -4.62
C GLU A 126 -2.95 -7.60 -3.28
N ILE A 127 -1.75 -8.16 -3.11
CA ILE A 127 -0.96 -8.01 -1.89
C ILE A 127 -0.56 -6.54 -1.70
N SER A 128 -0.11 -5.87 -2.76
CA SER A 128 0.17 -4.42 -2.73
C SER A 128 -1.08 -3.59 -2.41
N ALA A 129 -2.26 -4.03 -2.88
CA ALA A 129 -3.52 -3.35 -2.60
C ALA A 129 -3.89 -3.36 -1.11
N GLU A 130 -3.53 -4.38 -0.34
CA GLU A 130 -3.75 -4.39 1.12
C GLU A 130 -2.92 -3.31 1.83
N ILE A 131 -1.69 -3.06 1.35
CA ILE A 131 -0.83 -1.97 1.84
C ILE A 131 -1.46 -0.62 1.48
N LEU A 132 -1.87 -0.43 0.22
CA LEU A 132 -2.51 0.80 -0.24
C LEU A 132 -3.83 1.09 0.50
N LYS A 133 -4.65 0.07 0.74
CA LYS A 133 -5.89 0.17 1.52
C LYS A 133 -5.62 0.63 2.95
N THR A 134 -4.58 0.10 3.58
CA THR A 134 -4.15 0.50 4.93
C THR A 134 -3.72 1.97 4.98
N LEU A 135 -2.96 2.42 3.97
CA LEU A 135 -2.53 3.82 3.85
C LEU A 135 -3.69 4.77 3.53
N ARG A 136 -4.64 4.34 2.68
CA ARG A 136 -5.87 5.08 2.41
C ARG A 136 -6.66 5.31 3.70
N ILE A 137 -6.94 4.25 4.45
CA ILE A 137 -7.68 4.34 5.73
C ILE A 137 -6.98 5.27 6.71
N ARG A 138 -5.63 5.18 6.80
CA ARG A 138 -4.83 6.08 7.64
C ARG A 138 -5.05 7.54 7.22
N ALA A 139 -4.95 7.84 5.93
CA ALA A 139 -5.14 9.18 5.42
C ALA A 139 -6.58 9.70 5.62
N GLU A 140 -7.60 8.87 5.37
CA GLU A 140 -9.01 9.23 5.58
C GLU A 140 -9.29 9.59 7.04
N LYS A 141 -8.73 8.82 7.98
CA LYS A 141 -8.76 9.12 9.41
C LYS A 141 -8.07 10.45 9.73
N SER A 142 -6.86 10.67 9.21
CA SER A 142 -6.09 11.91 9.47
C SER A 142 -6.67 13.17 8.82
N LEU A 143 -7.44 13.03 7.74
CA LEU A 143 -8.02 14.14 6.97
C LEU A 143 -9.53 14.32 7.19
N GLY A 144 -10.17 13.46 7.98
CA GLY A 144 -11.57 13.56 8.37
C GLY A 144 -12.55 13.30 7.22
N GLY A 145 -12.24 12.36 6.32
CA GLY A 145 -13.17 11.89 5.29
C GLY A 145 -12.50 11.27 4.08
N GLU A 146 -13.31 10.82 3.12
CA GLU A 146 -12.87 10.08 1.93
C GLU A 146 -11.86 10.86 1.08
N LEU A 147 -10.91 10.13 0.49
CA LEU A 147 -9.94 10.69 -0.43
C LEU A 147 -10.55 10.89 -1.82
N THR A 148 -10.21 12.01 -2.45
CA THR A 148 -10.59 12.30 -3.83
C THR A 148 -9.59 11.71 -4.83
N GLY A 149 -8.34 11.51 -4.40
CA GLY A 149 -7.30 10.94 -5.26
C GLY A 149 -6.00 10.65 -4.51
N ALA A 150 -5.19 9.80 -5.09
CA ALA A 150 -3.83 9.51 -4.64
C ALA A 150 -2.89 9.54 -5.85
N VAL A 151 -1.64 9.90 -5.58
CA VAL A 151 -0.51 9.82 -6.54
C VAL A 151 0.54 8.89 -5.95
#